data_AF-A0A537R216-F1
#
_entry.id   AF-A0A537R216-F1
#
_cell.length_a   1.000
_cell.length_b   1.000
_cell.length_c   1.000
_cell.angle_alpha   90.00
_cell.angle_beta   90.00
_cell.angle_gamma   90.00
#
_symmetry.space_group_name_H-M   'P 1'
#
loop_
_entity.id
_entity.type
_entity.pdbx_description
1 polymer ?
#
loop_
_entity_poly.entity_id
_entity_poly.type
_entity_poly.pdbx_seq_one_letter_code
_entity_poly.pdbx_strand_id
1 'polypeptide(L)'
;MAGYRAELQRIAQDIANLSIADPFSPPTDPERLTRYIYCLYQHASISGDLSKLTAVERAIERAVPLLTHRGDLYLLKANVAFKLHRLADVEAALLAIPTADHCIEARLVCADLDFQYGRYREAETGYTAAIEAERSWSGLARLAYFRGKTGDLEGADRLYREAEDELTAKEMRSYAWLEVQRGFLAFSRGGYPEARSHYDIAEAAYPGYWLVGEYQAELLGAESRHAEAIELFGRLGAANHRPDLQQAIAELYEIAEQPEAARYWQGRALAGYLQSAQRGEVHYYHHLTDYYADVAKDGAAAVTWARADLQLRENFATQSALAWALYRNAEFAEARSWIDRALASGVADAHLLLRAAKIYEGADGRMFLERAQKLNPLVESFHLHH
;
A
#
# COMPACT_ATOMS: atom_id res chain seq x y z
N MET A 1 -8.11 -7.86 -25.33
CA MET A 1 -6.99 -7.39 -24.49
C MET A 1 -6.48 -8.55 -23.67
N ALA A 2 -5.16 -8.68 -23.48
CA ALA A 2 -4.61 -9.70 -22.58
C ALA A 2 -4.83 -9.23 -21.13
N GLY A 3 -5.60 -9.98 -20.35
CA GLY A 3 -5.88 -9.67 -18.94
C GLY A 3 -4.82 -10.23 -17.99
N TYR A 4 -5.07 -10.06 -16.70
CA TYR A 4 -4.16 -10.42 -15.60
C TYR A 4 -3.57 -11.82 -15.68
N ARG A 5 -4.41 -12.84 -15.88
CA ARG A 5 -3.96 -14.25 -15.93
C ARG A 5 -3.03 -14.53 -17.12
N ALA A 6 -3.30 -13.90 -18.27
CA ALA A 6 -2.50 -14.10 -19.47
C ALA A 6 -1.10 -13.49 -19.33
N GLU A 7 -0.99 -12.30 -18.72
CA GLU A 7 0.31 -11.68 -18.45
C GLU A 7 1.13 -12.49 -17.45
N LEU A 8 0.52 -12.96 -16.35
CA LEU A 8 1.21 -13.83 -15.39
C LEU A 8 1.70 -15.13 -16.02
N GLN A 9 0.88 -15.78 -16.84
CA GLN A 9 1.29 -17.01 -17.53
C GLN A 9 2.45 -16.76 -18.49
N ARG A 10 2.43 -15.64 -19.23
CA ARG A 10 3.53 -15.26 -20.12
C ARG A 10 4.83 -15.05 -19.33
N ILE A 11 4.77 -14.30 -18.22
CA ILE A 11 5.96 -14.07 -17.38
C ILE A 11 6.46 -15.39 -16.77
N ALA A 12 5.57 -16.27 -16.32
CA ALA A 12 5.94 -17.59 -15.82
C ALA A 12 6.67 -18.43 -16.90
N GLN A 13 6.22 -18.36 -18.15
CA GLN A 13 6.91 -19.00 -19.26
C GLN A 13 8.29 -18.38 -19.52
N ASP A 14 8.40 -17.05 -19.45
CA ASP A 14 9.68 -16.35 -19.59
C ASP A 14 10.67 -16.77 -18.48
N ILE A 15 10.20 -16.88 -17.24
CA ILE A 15 10.98 -17.40 -16.10
C ILE A 15 11.47 -18.83 -16.40
N ALA A 16 10.57 -19.72 -16.81
CA ALA A 16 10.89 -21.11 -17.10
C ALA A 16 11.94 -21.24 -18.21
N ASN A 17 11.82 -20.44 -19.28
CA ASN A 17 12.77 -20.41 -20.38
C ASN A 17 14.15 -19.92 -19.94
N LEU A 18 14.18 -18.86 -19.11
CA LEU A 18 15.42 -18.30 -18.57
C LEU A 18 16.09 -19.23 -17.54
N SER A 19 15.36 -20.18 -16.95
CA SER A 19 15.87 -21.15 -15.98
C SER A 19 16.10 -22.56 -16.52
N ILE A 20 16.06 -22.80 -17.85
CA ILE A 20 16.34 -24.13 -18.45
C ILE A 20 17.72 -24.65 -18.01
N ALA A 21 18.72 -23.79 -18.03
CA ALA A 21 19.97 -23.97 -17.29
C ALA A 21 19.97 -23.05 -16.07
N ASP A 22 20.67 -23.41 -14.99
CA ASP A 22 20.76 -22.55 -13.80
C ASP A 22 21.38 -21.19 -14.16
N PRO A 23 20.62 -20.07 -14.04
CA PRO A 23 21.12 -18.75 -14.42
C PRO A 23 22.23 -18.24 -13.49
N PHE A 24 22.45 -18.89 -12.34
CA PHE A 24 23.51 -18.55 -11.40
C PHE A 24 24.82 -19.34 -11.65
N SER A 25 24.81 -20.35 -12.50
CA SER A 25 25.98 -21.20 -12.73
C SER A 25 27.06 -20.51 -13.57
N PRO A 26 28.36 -20.69 -13.24
CA PRO A 26 29.46 -20.13 -14.02
C PRO A 26 29.74 -20.92 -15.32
N PRO A 27 30.18 -20.24 -16.41
CA PRO A 27 30.28 -18.79 -16.55
C PRO A 27 28.89 -18.13 -16.61
N THR A 28 28.66 -17.15 -15.74
CA THR A 28 27.37 -16.47 -15.62
C THR A 28 27.18 -15.52 -16.80
N ASP A 29 26.01 -15.58 -17.44
CA ASP A 29 25.55 -14.61 -18.43
C ASP A 29 24.86 -13.43 -17.71
N PRO A 30 25.47 -12.22 -17.66
CA PRO A 30 24.94 -11.08 -16.92
C PRO A 30 23.55 -10.62 -17.38
N GLU A 31 23.30 -10.64 -18.70
CA GLU A 31 22.05 -10.15 -19.28
C GLU A 31 20.92 -11.13 -18.94
N ARG A 32 21.18 -12.42 -19.14
CA ARG A 32 20.22 -13.48 -18.81
C ARG A 32 19.88 -13.49 -17.32
N LEU A 33 20.88 -13.38 -16.45
CA LEU A 33 20.67 -13.36 -15.00
C LEU A 33 19.83 -12.15 -14.60
N THR A 34 20.18 -10.95 -15.08
CA THR A 34 19.41 -9.72 -14.79
C THR A 34 17.96 -9.84 -15.26
N ARG A 35 17.73 -10.33 -16.48
CA ARG A 35 16.39 -10.54 -17.03
C ARG A 35 15.60 -11.57 -16.23
N TYR A 36 16.23 -12.66 -15.80
CA TYR A 36 15.61 -13.66 -14.95
C TYR A 36 15.10 -13.05 -13.63
N ILE A 37 15.94 -12.27 -12.95
CA ILE A 37 15.58 -11.59 -11.70
C ILE A 37 14.43 -10.59 -11.94
N TYR A 38 14.47 -9.82 -13.03
CA TYR A 38 13.39 -8.89 -13.36
C TYR A 38 12.06 -9.61 -13.63
N CYS A 39 12.07 -10.75 -14.33
CA CYS A 39 10.87 -11.55 -14.54
C CYS A 39 10.31 -12.11 -13.22
N LEU A 40 11.17 -12.57 -12.30
CA LEU A 40 10.74 -12.98 -10.96
C LEU A 40 10.08 -11.82 -10.21
N TYR A 41 10.67 -10.62 -10.25
CA TYR A 41 10.09 -9.42 -9.63
C TYR A 41 8.74 -9.06 -10.23
N GLN A 42 8.62 -9.01 -11.57
CA GLN A 42 7.37 -8.68 -12.25
C GLN A 42 6.28 -9.68 -11.85
N HIS A 43 6.59 -10.98 -11.88
CA HIS A 43 5.63 -12.00 -11.46
C HIS A 43 5.21 -11.82 -9.99
N ALA A 44 6.15 -11.59 -9.09
CA ALA A 44 5.87 -11.36 -7.67
C ALA A 44 5.00 -10.11 -7.46
N SER A 45 5.41 -8.97 -8.01
CA SER A 45 4.72 -7.68 -7.86
C SER A 45 3.33 -7.69 -8.49
N ILE A 46 3.15 -8.33 -9.66
CA ILE A 46 1.83 -8.43 -10.30
C ILE A 46 0.92 -9.35 -9.49
N SER A 47 1.45 -10.43 -8.90
CA SER A 47 0.64 -11.39 -8.14
C SER A 47 0.21 -10.93 -6.75
N GLY A 48 0.78 -9.85 -6.21
CA GLY A 48 0.47 -9.37 -4.85
C GLY A 48 0.89 -10.35 -3.73
N ASP A 49 1.84 -11.24 -4.01
CA ASP A 49 2.27 -12.31 -3.11
C ASP A 49 3.59 -11.93 -2.42
N LEU A 50 3.49 -11.55 -1.14
CA LEU A 50 4.64 -11.12 -0.34
C LEU A 50 5.72 -12.22 -0.22
N SER A 51 5.34 -13.50 -0.21
CA SER A 51 6.30 -14.60 -0.12
C SER A 51 7.19 -14.68 -1.36
N LYS A 52 6.63 -14.35 -2.54
CA LYS A 52 7.39 -14.25 -3.79
C LYS A 52 8.30 -13.04 -3.80
N LEU A 53 7.88 -11.91 -3.23
CA LEU A 53 8.76 -10.73 -3.08
C LEU A 53 9.98 -11.05 -2.21
N THR A 54 9.79 -11.75 -1.08
CA THR A 54 10.91 -12.22 -0.24
C THR A 54 11.81 -13.22 -1.01
N ALA A 55 11.26 -14.03 -1.90
CA ALA A 55 12.06 -14.90 -2.77
C ALA A 55 12.89 -14.13 -3.81
N VAL A 56 12.33 -13.05 -4.36
CA VAL A 56 13.04 -12.14 -5.28
C VAL A 56 14.21 -11.47 -4.58
N GLU A 57 14.02 -10.97 -3.36
CA GLU A 57 15.09 -10.37 -2.55
C GLU A 57 16.29 -11.33 -2.40
N ARG A 58 16.04 -12.58 -1.99
CA ARG A 58 17.09 -13.61 -1.89
C ARG A 58 17.76 -13.90 -3.24
N ALA A 59 17.00 -13.85 -4.33
CA ALA A 59 17.54 -14.05 -5.67
C ALA A 59 18.45 -12.88 -6.08
N ILE A 60 18.08 -11.64 -5.75
CA ILE A 60 18.91 -10.45 -5.97
C ILE A 60 20.23 -10.58 -5.18
N GLU A 61 20.18 -10.96 -3.91
CA GLU A 61 21.38 -11.12 -3.07
C GLU A 61 22.37 -12.14 -3.62
N ARG A 62 21.86 -13.23 -4.22
CA ARG A 62 22.69 -14.22 -4.92
C ARG A 62 23.25 -13.70 -6.25
N ALA A 63 22.52 -12.82 -6.93
CA ALA A 63 22.90 -12.30 -8.25
C ALA A 63 23.94 -11.17 -8.17
N VAL A 64 23.80 -10.26 -7.20
CA VAL A 64 24.70 -9.11 -6.99
C VAL A 64 26.20 -9.45 -7.04
N PRO A 65 26.73 -10.48 -6.35
CA PRO A 65 28.16 -10.80 -6.40
C PRO A 65 28.62 -11.33 -7.77
N LEU A 66 27.71 -11.76 -8.63
CA LEU A 66 28.02 -12.34 -9.95
C LEU A 66 28.07 -11.30 -11.08
N LEU A 67 27.66 -10.05 -10.82
CA LEU A 67 27.55 -9.01 -11.83
C LEU A 67 28.57 -7.87 -11.61
N THR A 68 29.08 -7.32 -12.71
CA THR A 68 29.95 -6.13 -12.70
C THR A 68 29.13 -4.84 -12.57
N HIS A 69 28.02 -4.74 -13.30
CA HIS A 69 27.10 -3.61 -13.24
C HIS A 69 25.86 -4.00 -12.45
N ARG A 70 25.63 -3.33 -11.31
CA ARG A 70 24.66 -3.77 -10.28
C ARG A 70 23.55 -2.75 -10.03
N GLY A 71 23.63 -1.56 -10.63
CA GLY A 71 22.70 -0.45 -10.37
C GLY A 71 21.24 -0.86 -10.50
N ASP A 72 20.89 -1.54 -11.59
CA ASP A 72 19.52 -2.01 -11.84
C ASP A 72 19.03 -3.02 -10.80
N LEU A 73 19.92 -3.91 -10.33
CA LEU A 73 19.56 -4.87 -9.27
C LEU A 73 19.39 -4.18 -7.91
N TYR A 74 20.16 -3.15 -7.61
CA TYR A 74 19.97 -2.37 -6.38
C TYR A 74 18.69 -1.53 -6.44
N LEU A 75 18.36 -0.93 -7.59
CA LEU A 75 17.07 -0.26 -7.77
C LEU A 75 15.90 -1.25 -7.61
N LEU A 76 16.04 -2.46 -8.15
CA LEU A 76 15.05 -3.52 -7.95
C LEU A 76 14.95 -3.95 -6.48
N LYS A 77 16.09 -4.06 -5.78
CA LYS A 77 16.13 -4.36 -4.34
C LYS A 77 15.40 -3.28 -3.54
N ALA A 78 15.63 -2.00 -3.85
CA ALA A 78 14.95 -0.88 -3.23
C ALA A 78 13.42 -0.98 -3.41
N ASN A 79 12.95 -1.27 -4.62
CA ASN A 79 11.52 -1.46 -4.90
C ASN A 79 10.89 -2.66 -4.16
N VAL A 80 11.61 -3.78 -4.07
CA VAL A 80 11.15 -4.96 -3.30
C VAL A 80 11.07 -4.63 -1.82
N ALA A 81 12.12 -4.04 -1.25
CA ALA A 81 12.17 -3.62 0.15
C ALA A 81 11.05 -2.64 0.49
N PHE A 82 10.76 -1.68 -0.40
CA PHE A 82 9.68 -0.72 -0.22
C PHE A 82 8.31 -1.41 -0.12
N LYS A 83 8.02 -2.36 -1.03
CA LYS A 83 6.77 -3.16 -1.00
C LYS A 83 6.65 -4.04 0.26
N LEU A 84 7.78 -4.42 0.87
CA LEU A 84 7.83 -5.19 2.12
C LEU A 84 7.86 -4.31 3.38
N HIS A 85 7.74 -2.98 3.23
CA HIS A 85 7.85 -1.98 4.30
C HIS A 85 9.20 -1.98 5.04
N ARG A 86 10.29 -2.41 4.39
CA ARG A 86 11.65 -2.43 4.95
C ARG A 86 12.44 -1.19 4.55
N LEU A 87 12.08 -0.03 5.09
CA LEU A 87 12.60 1.26 4.60
C LEU A 87 14.12 1.41 4.74
N ALA A 88 14.72 0.88 5.81
CA ALA A 88 16.19 0.88 5.96
C ALA A 88 16.91 0.10 4.84
N ASP A 89 16.29 -0.98 4.34
CA ASP A 89 16.83 -1.75 3.21
C ASP A 89 16.66 -1.00 1.89
N VAL A 90 15.64 -0.15 1.76
CA VAL A 90 15.48 0.78 0.62
C VAL A 90 16.63 1.77 0.61
N GLU A 91 16.91 2.43 1.74
CA GLU A 91 18.02 3.39 1.88
C GLU A 91 19.37 2.73 1.56
N ALA A 92 19.63 1.57 2.14
CA ALA A 92 20.86 0.82 1.89
C ALA A 92 21.02 0.43 0.41
N ALA A 93 19.93 0.04 -0.25
CA ALA A 93 19.94 -0.29 -1.67
C ALA A 93 20.17 0.95 -2.55
N LEU A 94 19.53 2.08 -2.25
CA LEU A 94 19.74 3.34 -2.98
C LEU A 94 21.17 3.85 -2.86
N LEU A 95 21.76 3.80 -1.67
CA LEU A 95 23.17 4.17 -1.42
C LEU A 95 24.16 3.30 -2.22
N ALA A 96 23.76 2.07 -2.57
CA ALA A 96 24.59 1.16 -3.36
C ALA A 96 24.54 1.44 -4.88
N ILE A 97 23.73 2.41 -5.34
CA ILE A 97 23.64 2.84 -6.74
C ILE A 97 24.63 4.01 -6.97
N PRO A 98 25.75 3.82 -7.70
CA PRO A 98 26.80 4.84 -7.81
C PRO A 98 26.35 6.16 -8.48
N THR A 99 25.27 6.12 -9.26
CA THR A 99 24.71 7.27 -9.98
C THR A 99 23.23 7.47 -9.63
N ALA A 100 22.84 7.21 -8.38
CA ALA A 100 21.46 7.35 -7.91
C ALA A 100 20.88 8.73 -8.26
N ASP A 101 21.66 9.79 -8.08
CA ASP A 101 21.24 11.18 -8.35
C ASP A 101 20.91 11.46 -9.83
N HIS A 102 21.43 10.65 -10.75
CA HIS A 102 21.12 10.77 -12.19
C HIS A 102 20.01 9.78 -12.64
N CYS A 103 19.57 8.88 -11.76
CA CYS A 103 18.52 7.90 -12.06
C CYS A 103 17.17 8.46 -11.57
N ILE A 104 16.27 8.79 -12.50
CA ILE A 104 14.96 9.36 -12.17
C ILE A 104 14.15 8.44 -11.26
N GLU A 105 14.10 7.14 -11.54
CA GLU A 105 13.39 6.18 -10.69
C GLU A 105 14.01 6.08 -9.28
N ALA A 106 15.34 6.17 -9.13
CA ALA A 106 15.95 6.20 -7.81
C ALA A 106 15.55 7.47 -7.03
N ARG A 107 15.51 8.64 -7.70
CA ARG A 107 15.05 9.90 -7.11
C ARG A 107 13.58 9.83 -6.69
N LEU A 108 12.72 9.19 -7.48
CA LEU A 108 11.32 8.97 -7.11
C LEU A 108 11.19 8.08 -5.88
N VAL A 109 11.99 7.01 -5.76
CA VAL A 109 12.00 6.16 -4.55
C VAL A 109 12.54 6.92 -3.33
N CYS A 110 13.51 7.83 -3.49
CA CYS A 110 13.92 8.73 -2.41
C CYS A 110 12.76 9.63 -1.94
N ALA A 111 11.99 10.20 -2.86
CA ALA A 111 10.82 11.00 -2.51
C ALA A 111 9.72 10.16 -1.85
N ASP A 112 9.53 8.91 -2.27
CA ASP A 112 8.65 7.94 -1.60
C ASP A 112 9.09 7.68 -0.15
N LEU A 113 10.40 7.59 0.11
CA LEU A 113 10.94 7.47 1.48
C LEU A 113 10.70 8.73 2.30
N ASP A 114 10.93 9.91 1.73
CA ASP A 114 10.65 11.18 2.41
C ASP A 114 9.19 11.25 2.84
N PHE A 115 8.26 10.83 1.97
CA PHE A 115 6.84 10.74 2.33
C PHE A 115 6.59 9.75 3.48
N GLN A 116 7.18 8.55 3.43
CA GLN A 116 7.03 7.54 4.48
C GLN A 116 7.62 7.99 5.82
N TYR A 117 8.66 8.83 5.83
CA TYR A 117 9.25 9.43 7.04
C TYR A 117 8.60 10.75 7.47
N GLY A 118 7.48 11.13 6.87
CA GLY A 118 6.77 12.37 7.23
C GLY A 118 7.48 13.65 6.78
N ARG A 119 8.52 13.56 5.95
CA ARG A 119 9.25 14.68 5.35
C ARG A 119 8.51 15.18 4.09
N TYR A 120 7.28 15.65 4.26
CA TYR A 120 6.37 15.90 3.14
C TYR A 120 6.85 17.01 2.18
N ARG A 121 7.56 18.02 2.69
CA ARG A 121 8.10 19.10 1.87
C ARG A 121 9.24 18.60 0.97
N GLU A 122 10.12 17.77 1.53
CA GLU A 122 11.21 17.11 0.83
C GLU A 122 10.65 16.14 -0.23
N ALA A 123 9.63 15.36 0.13
CA ALA A 123 8.93 14.47 -0.80
C ALA A 123 8.35 15.24 -2.00
N GLU A 124 7.60 16.32 -1.76
CA GLU A 124 7.05 17.16 -2.82
C GLU A 124 8.14 17.71 -3.74
N THR A 125 9.21 18.25 -3.15
CA THR A 125 10.35 18.78 -3.90
C THR A 125 11.00 17.70 -4.76
N GLY A 126 11.18 16.50 -4.20
CA GLY A 126 11.76 15.35 -4.89
C GLY A 126 10.90 14.89 -6.08
N TYR A 127 9.59 14.76 -5.89
CA TYR A 127 8.66 14.41 -6.97
C TYR A 127 8.66 15.45 -8.08
N THR A 128 8.52 16.74 -7.74
CA THR A 128 8.50 17.84 -8.73
C THR A 128 9.80 17.88 -9.52
N ALA A 129 10.95 17.82 -8.85
CA ALA A 129 12.25 17.87 -9.51
C ALA A 129 12.52 16.63 -10.39
N ALA A 130 11.94 15.47 -10.06
CA ALA A 130 12.02 14.28 -10.91
C ALA A 130 11.19 14.47 -12.18
N ILE A 131 9.95 14.95 -12.06
CA ILE A 131 9.03 15.21 -13.18
C ILE A 131 9.54 16.31 -14.11
N GLU A 132 10.18 17.35 -13.56
CA GLU A 132 10.81 18.42 -14.36
C GLU A 132 11.99 17.91 -15.21
N ALA A 133 12.73 16.93 -14.69
CA ALA A 133 13.85 16.32 -15.40
C ALA A 133 13.38 15.32 -16.46
N GLU A 134 12.40 14.48 -16.11
CA GLU A 134 11.76 13.54 -17.03
C GLU A 134 10.30 13.38 -16.65
N ARG A 135 9.41 13.81 -17.55
CA ARG A 135 7.98 13.67 -17.36
C ARG A 135 7.56 12.25 -17.69
N SER A 136 7.44 11.42 -16.66
CA SER A 136 6.97 10.03 -16.77
C SER A 136 5.59 9.85 -16.13
N TRP A 137 4.80 8.90 -16.64
CA TRP A 137 3.52 8.51 -16.02
C TRP A 137 3.71 8.12 -14.54
N SER A 138 4.82 7.45 -14.22
CA SER A 138 5.13 6.93 -12.88
C SER A 138 5.45 8.05 -11.89
N GLY A 139 6.11 9.11 -12.35
CA GLY A 139 6.39 10.31 -11.55
C GLY A 139 5.11 11.12 -11.32
N LEU A 140 4.34 11.37 -12.38
CA LEU A 140 3.06 12.09 -12.31
C LEU A 140 2.08 11.42 -11.36
N ALA A 141 1.96 10.09 -11.42
CA ALA A 141 1.08 9.33 -10.54
C ALA A 141 1.48 9.40 -9.06
N ARG A 142 2.79 9.39 -8.74
CA ARG A 142 3.27 9.55 -7.36
C ARG A 142 2.98 10.95 -6.82
N LEU A 143 3.21 11.99 -7.63
CA LEU A 143 2.85 13.35 -7.25
C LEU A 143 1.32 13.50 -7.09
N ALA A 144 0.52 12.84 -7.93
CA ALA A 144 -0.94 12.82 -7.80
C ALA A 144 -1.37 12.21 -6.46
N TYR A 145 -0.81 11.06 -6.09
CA TYR A 145 -1.05 10.43 -4.78
C TYR A 145 -0.70 11.37 -3.64
N PHE A 146 0.48 12.01 -3.68
CA PHE A 146 0.91 13.00 -2.71
C PHE A 146 -0.11 14.14 -2.59
N ARG A 147 -0.49 14.77 -3.71
CA ARG A 147 -1.45 15.88 -3.76
C ARG A 147 -2.79 15.49 -3.16
N GLY A 148 -3.28 14.30 -3.49
CA GLY A 148 -4.52 13.75 -2.94
C GLY A 148 -4.45 13.62 -1.42
N LYS A 149 -3.36 13.05 -0.88
CA LYS A 149 -3.14 12.94 0.56
C LYS A 149 -3.00 14.30 1.26
N THR A 150 -2.40 15.29 0.60
CA THR A 150 -2.29 16.65 1.15
C THR A 150 -3.52 17.53 0.89
N GLY A 151 -4.58 16.99 0.28
CA GLY A 151 -5.88 17.65 0.11
C GLY A 151 -6.09 18.44 -1.18
N ASP A 152 -5.13 18.44 -2.11
CA ASP A 152 -5.29 18.99 -3.46
C ASP A 152 -5.84 17.93 -4.42
N LEU A 153 -7.14 17.68 -4.33
CA LEU A 153 -7.81 16.63 -5.10
C LEU A 153 -7.90 16.96 -6.59
N GLU A 154 -8.19 18.22 -6.91
CA GLU A 154 -8.28 18.64 -8.30
C GLU A 154 -6.90 18.56 -8.98
N GLY A 155 -5.84 18.93 -8.26
CA GLY A 155 -4.47 18.72 -8.72
C GLY A 155 -4.13 17.24 -8.86
N ALA A 156 -4.55 16.40 -7.93
CA ALA A 156 -4.35 14.95 -8.02
C ALA A 156 -5.04 14.34 -9.26
N ASP A 157 -6.33 14.61 -9.50
CA ASP A 157 -7.02 14.08 -10.69
C ASP A 157 -6.41 14.61 -11.99
N ARG A 158 -6.02 15.91 -12.04
CA ARG A 158 -5.30 16.45 -13.21
C ARG A 158 -4.02 15.68 -13.48
N LEU A 159 -3.19 15.45 -12.46
CA LEU A 159 -1.94 14.72 -12.60
C LEU A 159 -2.15 13.25 -12.99
N TYR A 160 -3.20 12.60 -12.49
CA TYR A 160 -3.53 11.23 -12.94
C TYR A 160 -3.96 11.19 -14.41
N ARG A 161 -4.73 12.18 -14.88
CA ARG A 161 -5.09 12.29 -16.31
C ARG A 161 -3.86 12.55 -17.19
N GLU A 162 -2.95 13.41 -16.73
CA GLU A 162 -1.69 13.62 -17.43
C GLU A 162 -0.82 12.36 -17.42
N ALA A 163 -0.83 11.58 -16.34
CA ALA A 163 -0.13 10.28 -16.30
C ALA A 163 -0.74 9.27 -17.28
N GLU A 164 -2.07 9.28 -17.45
CA GLU A 164 -2.78 8.49 -18.44
C GLU A 164 -2.36 8.85 -19.88
N ASP A 165 -2.20 10.15 -20.19
CA ASP A 165 -1.76 10.63 -21.51
C ASP A 165 -0.34 10.15 -21.89
N GLU A 166 0.50 9.84 -20.91
CA GLU A 166 1.86 9.31 -21.10
C GLU A 166 1.87 7.78 -21.36
N LEU A 167 0.75 7.07 -21.18
CA LEU A 167 0.66 5.63 -21.39
C LEU A 167 0.36 5.24 -22.83
N THR A 168 0.90 4.10 -23.24
CA THR A 168 0.57 3.50 -24.54
C THR A 168 -0.49 2.40 -24.41
N ALA A 169 -1.12 2.04 -25.53
CA ALA A 169 -2.07 0.91 -25.59
C ALA A 169 -1.47 -0.47 -25.21
N LYS A 170 -0.15 -0.56 -24.99
CA LYS A 170 0.53 -1.77 -24.49
C LYS A 170 0.62 -1.82 -22.97
N GLU A 171 0.29 -0.73 -22.29
CA GLU A 171 0.46 -0.55 -20.84
C GLU A 171 -0.89 -0.60 -20.11
N MET A 172 -1.81 -1.44 -20.59
CA MET A 172 -3.16 -1.56 -20.03
C MET A 172 -3.18 -1.92 -18.53
N ARG A 173 -2.15 -2.59 -18.02
CA ARG A 173 -1.98 -2.83 -16.57
C ARG A 173 -1.73 -1.53 -15.80
N SER A 174 -0.82 -0.68 -16.29
CA SER A 174 -0.54 0.63 -15.69
C SER A 174 -1.77 1.53 -15.78
N TYR A 175 -2.48 1.49 -16.92
CA TYR A 175 -3.74 2.20 -17.11
C TYR A 175 -4.80 1.76 -16.09
N ALA A 176 -5.03 0.45 -15.94
CA ALA A 176 -5.96 -0.07 -14.94
C ALA A 176 -5.55 0.32 -13.50
N TRP A 177 -4.26 0.36 -13.21
CA TRP A 177 -3.77 0.84 -11.91
C TRP A 177 -4.06 2.33 -11.68
N LEU A 178 -3.87 3.19 -12.68
CA LEU A 178 -4.23 4.61 -12.59
C LEU A 178 -5.73 4.81 -12.34
N GLU A 179 -6.57 4.08 -13.06
CA GLU A 179 -8.03 4.12 -12.86
C GLU A 179 -8.42 3.66 -11.45
N VAL A 180 -7.77 2.63 -10.89
CA VAL A 180 -7.93 2.27 -9.48
C VAL A 180 -7.56 3.43 -8.55
N GLN A 181 -6.45 4.14 -8.80
CA GLN A 181 -6.06 5.28 -7.95
C GLN A 181 -7.06 6.44 -8.02
N ARG A 182 -7.61 6.73 -9.21
CA ARG A 182 -8.65 7.74 -9.40
C ARG A 182 -9.95 7.35 -8.72
N GLY A 183 -10.32 6.07 -8.81
CA GLY A 183 -11.45 5.52 -8.07
C GLY A 183 -11.26 5.61 -6.56
N PHE A 184 -10.06 5.32 -6.06
CA PHE A 184 -9.72 5.49 -4.65
C PHE A 184 -9.80 6.96 -4.20
N LEU A 185 -9.33 7.89 -5.03
CA LEU A 185 -9.45 9.33 -4.77
C LEU A 185 -10.92 9.74 -4.59
N ALA A 186 -11.80 9.31 -5.51
CA ALA A 186 -13.24 9.55 -5.40
C ALA A 186 -13.87 8.87 -4.17
N PHE A 187 -13.51 7.60 -3.93
CA PHE A 187 -13.98 6.81 -2.78
C PHE A 187 -13.65 7.50 -1.45
N SER A 188 -12.42 8.00 -1.32
CA SER A 188 -11.94 8.68 -0.12
C SER A 188 -12.72 9.96 0.26
N ARG A 189 -13.61 10.43 -0.63
CA ARG A 189 -14.49 11.59 -0.44
C ARG A 189 -15.98 11.24 -0.41
N GLY A 190 -16.31 9.95 -0.40
CA GLY A 190 -17.68 9.46 -0.47
C GLY A 190 -18.27 9.45 -1.89
N GLY A 191 -17.45 9.66 -2.93
CA GLY A 191 -17.84 9.63 -4.33
C GLY A 191 -18.03 8.21 -4.88
N TYR A 192 -18.91 7.41 -4.28
CA TYR A 192 -19.07 5.99 -4.61
C TYR A 192 -19.45 5.70 -6.07
N PRO A 193 -20.37 6.45 -6.72
CA PRO A 193 -20.68 6.22 -8.13
C PRO A 193 -19.48 6.49 -9.06
N GLU A 194 -18.68 7.51 -8.76
CA GLU A 194 -17.49 7.85 -9.53
C GLU A 194 -16.38 6.81 -9.29
N ALA A 195 -16.18 6.39 -8.04
CA ALA A 195 -15.27 5.28 -7.71
C ALA A 195 -15.63 4.01 -8.47
N ARG A 196 -16.91 3.63 -8.50
CA ARG A 196 -17.43 2.49 -9.26
C ARG A 196 -17.08 2.59 -10.74
N SER A 197 -17.34 3.75 -11.34
CA SER A 197 -17.05 3.99 -12.76
C SER A 197 -15.59 3.72 -13.09
N HIS A 198 -14.67 4.26 -12.28
CA HIS A 198 -13.23 4.04 -12.46
C HIS A 198 -12.82 2.58 -12.27
N TYR A 199 -13.37 1.89 -11.27
CA TYR A 199 -13.08 0.47 -11.05
C TYR A 199 -13.61 -0.40 -12.20
N ASP A 200 -14.77 -0.07 -12.77
CA ASP A 200 -15.33 -0.78 -13.92
C ASP A 200 -14.48 -0.56 -15.19
N ILE A 201 -13.95 0.66 -15.40
CA ILE A 201 -12.98 0.94 -16.46
C ILE A 201 -11.69 0.14 -16.26
N ALA A 202 -11.16 0.09 -15.04
CA ALA A 202 -9.96 -0.67 -14.71
C ALA A 202 -10.14 -2.19 -14.98
N GLU A 203 -11.28 -2.75 -14.60
CA GLU A 203 -11.62 -4.16 -14.85
C GLU A 203 -11.76 -4.43 -16.35
N ALA A 204 -12.37 -3.53 -17.11
CA ALA A 204 -12.48 -3.67 -18.57
C ALA A 204 -11.10 -3.61 -19.26
N ALA A 205 -10.20 -2.75 -18.78
CA ALA A 205 -8.86 -2.56 -19.31
C ALA A 205 -7.93 -3.75 -19.05
N TYR A 206 -7.95 -4.29 -17.83
CA TYR A 206 -7.08 -5.37 -17.41
C TYR A 206 -7.83 -6.42 -16.56
N PRO A 207 -8.66 -7.25 -17.21
CA PRO A 207 -9.63 -8.11 -16.51
C PRO A 207 -9.01 -9.12 -15.54
N GLY A 208 -9.68 -9.29 -14.41
CA GLY A 208 -9.33 -10.23 -13.35
C GLY A 208 -8.15 -9.80 -12.49
N TYR A 209 -7.76 -8.52 -12.52
CA TYR A 209 -6.69 -7.99 -11.69
C TYR A 209 -7.13 -7.92 -10.23
N TRP A 210 -6.42 -8.64 -9.35
CA TRP A 210 -6.79 -8.74 -7.94
C TRP A 210 -6.94 -7.37 -7.25
N LEU A 211 -6.12 -6.39 -7.64
CA LEU A 211 -6.15 -5.05 -7.05
C LEU A 211 -7.49 -4.36 -7.34
N VAL A 212 -7.99 -4.47 -8.59
CA VAL A 212 -9.30 -3.92 -8.96
C VAL A 212 -10.40 -4.59 -8.14
N GLY A 213 -10.33 -5.92 -8.02
CA GLY A 213 -11.29 -6.69 -7.23
C GLY A 213 -11.29 -6.30 -5.73
N GLU A 214 -10.14 -5.95 -5.16
CA GLU A 214 -10.02 -5.54 -3.76
C GLU A 214 -10.77 -4.22 -3.51
N TYR A 215 -10.54 -3.21 -4.35
CA TYR A 215 -11.25 -1.93 -4.26
C TYR A 215 -12.74 -2.04 -4.61
N GLN A 216 -13.11 -2.92 -5.53
CA GLN A 216 -14.53 -3.23 -5.79
C GLN A 216 -15.19 -3.86 -4.56
N ALA A 217 -14.51 -4.78 -3.86
CA ALA A 217 -15.02 -5.40 -2.64
C ALA A 217 -15.14 -4.40 -1.48
N GLU A 218 -14.15 -3.51 -1.33
CA GLU A 218 -14.21 -2.41 -0.36
C GLU A 218 -15.43 -1.52 -0.61
N LEU A 219 -15.64 -1.11 -1.87
CA LEU A 219 -16.79 -0.31 -2.26
C LEU A 219 -18.13 -1.02 -2.00
N LEU A 220 -18.22 -2.32 -2.29
CA LEU A 220 -19.40 -3.13 -1.96
C LEU A 220 -19.68 -3.13 -0.46
N GLY A 221 -18.64 -3.30 0.36
CA GLY A 221 -18.75 -3.23 1.81
C GLY A 221 -19.25 -1.87 2.29
N ALA A 222 -18.69 -0.79 1.73
CA ALA A 222 -19.04 0.58 2.06
C ALA A 222 -20.48 0.95 1.67
N GLU A 223 -21.03 0.33 0.62
CA GLU A 223 -22.43 0.43 0.18
C GLU A 223 -23.39 -0.50 0.95
N SER A 224 -22.92 -1.13 2.02
CA SER A 224 -23.67 -2.10 2.82
C SER A 224 -24.04 -3.40 2.08
N ARG A 225 -23.38 -3.72 0.97
CA ARG A 225 -23.53 -4.97 0.21
C ARG A 225 -22.60 -6.05 0.75
N HIS A 226 -22.68 -6.29 2.07
CA HIS A 226 -21.69 -7.07 2.82
C HIS A 226 -21.52 -8.50 2.30
N ALA A 227 -22.61 -9.17 1.92
CA ALA A 227 -22.54 -10.55 1.42
C ALA A 227 -21.72 -10.66 0.12
N GLU A 228 -21.91 -9.71 -0.80
CA GLU A 228 -21.17 -9.66 -2.06
C GLU A 228 -19.69 -9.30 -1.83
N ALA A 229 -19.43 -8.37 -0.91
CA ALA A 229 -18.06 -8.01 -0.49
C ALA A 229 -17.32 -9.21 0.12
N ILE A 230 -17.96 -9.94 1.05
CA ILE A 230 -17.40 -11.16 1.69
C ILE A 230 -17.08 -12.21 0.62
N GLU A 231 -17.98 -12.45 -0.33
CA GLU A 231 -17.74 -13.42 -1.40
C GLU A 231 -16.53 -13.01 -2.26
N LEU A 232 -16.46 -11.73 -2.66
CA LEU A 232 -15.37 -11.24 -3.50
C LEU A 232 -14.03 -11.28 -2.77
N PHE A 233 -13.94 -10.81 -1.52
CA PHE A 233 -12.74 -10.94 -0.70
C PHE A 233 -12.35 -12.41 -0.49
N GLY A 234 -13.32 -13.30 -0.24
CA GLY A 234 -13.09 -14.73 -0.10
C GLY A 234 -12.47 -15.35 -1.36
N ARG A 235 -12.93 -14.95 -2.55
CA ARG A 235 -12.35 -15.38 -3.84
C ARG A 235 -10.93 -14.86 -4.04
N LEU A 236 -10.65 -13.61 -3.68
CA LEU A 236 -9.32 -13.00 -3.79
C LEU A 236 -8.31 -13.66 -2.84
N GLY A 237 -8.72 -13.92 -1.60
CA GLY A 237 -7.91 -14.57 -0.57
C GLY A 237 -7.78 -16.10 -0.71
N ALA A 238 -8.46 -16.73 -1.67
CA ALA A 238 -8.41 -18.18 -1.84
C ALA A 238 -7.05 -18.69 -2.34
N ALA A 239 -6.36 -17.89 -3.17
CA ALA A 239 -5.10 -18.29 -3.80
C ALA A 239 -3.88 -18.07 -2.91
N ASN A 240 -3.90 -17.02 -2.08
CA ASN A 240 -2.79 -16.64 -1.20
C ASN A 240 -3.34 -16.39 0.20
N HIS A 241 -2.67 -16.88 1.24
CA HIS A 241 -3.03 -16.56 2.61
C HIS A 241 -2.78 -15.07 2.88
N ARG A 242 -3.84 -14.26 2.79
CA ARG A 242 -3.85 -12.80 3.01
C ARG A 242 -4.60 -12.48 4.31
N PRO A 243 -3.89 -12.27 5.43
CA PRO A 243 -4.49 -11.96 6.73
C PRO A 243 -5.29 -10.65 6.73
N ASP A 244 -4.86 -9.67 5.93
CA ASP A 244 -5.55 -8.40 5.67
C ASP A 244 -6.97 -8.61 5.11
N LEU A 245 -7.12 -9.43 4.07
CA LEU A 245 -8.44 -9.78 3.53
C LEU A 245 -9.29 -10.58 4.53
N GLN A 246 -8.66 -11.38 5.40
CA GLN A 246 -9.37 -12.12 6.45
C GLN A 246 -9.92 -11.18 7.52
N GLN A 247 -9.18 -10.14 7.89
CA GLN A 247 -9.67 -9.08 8.77
C GLN A 247 -10.85 -8.35 8.13
N ALA A 248 -10.74 -7.95 6.87
CA ALA A 248 -11.83 -7.29 6.13
C ALA A 248 -13.12 -8.13 6.11
N ILE A 249 -13.00 -9.43 5.81
CA ILE A 249 -14.13 -10.37 5.87
C ILE A 249 -14.73 -10.42 7.28
N ALA A 250 -13.89 -10.42 8.30
CA ALA A 250 -14.34 -10.50 9.68
C ALA A 250 -15.11 -9.25 10.12
N GLU A 251 -14.61 -8.06 9.77
CA GLU A 251 -15.29 -6.78 10.00
C GLU A 251 -16.64 -6.72 9.29
N LEU A 252 -16.73 -7.21 8.05
CA LEU A 252 -18.01 -7.30 7.34
C LEU A 252 -19.01 -8.25 8.02
N TYR A 253 -18.54 -9.38 8.57
CA TYR A 253 -19.40 -10.26 9.37
C TYR A 253 -19.83 -9.61 10.70
N GLU A 254 -18.97 -8.79 11.31
CA GLU A 254 -19.31 -8.04 12.52
C GLU A 254 -20.40 -6.99 12.23
N ILE A 255 -20.26 -6.21 11.15
CA ILE A 255 -21.26 -5.24 10.69
C ILE A 255 -22.57 -5.96 10.31
N ALA A 256 -22.50 -7.16 9.74
CA ALA A 256 -23.65 -7.98 9.42
C ALA A 256 -24.26 -8.74 10.63
N GLU A 257 -23.84 -8.43 11.86
CA GLU A 257 -24.31 -9.04 13.10
C GLU A 257 -24.16 -10.58 13.15
N GLN A 258 -23.09 -11.12 12.55
CA GLN A 258 -22.74 -12.54 12.53
C GLN A 258 -21.47 -12.83 13.35
N PRO A 259 -21.54 -12.78 14.69
CA PRO A 259 -20.36 -12.76 15.56
C PRO A 259 -19.54 -14.07 15.54
N GLU A 260 -20.14 -15.23 15.28
CA GLU A 260 -19.40 -16.49 15.21
C GLU A 260 -18.49 -16.54 13.97
N ALA A 261 -19.02 -16.11 12.82
CA ALA A 261 -18.25 -16.00 11.59
C ALA A 261 -17.15 -14.92 11.73
N ALA A 262 -17.48 -13.77 12.31
CA ALA A 262 -16.52 -12.71 12.58
C ALA A 262 -15.34 -13.22 13.44
N ARG A 263 -15.61 -13.88 14.57
CA ARG A 263 -14.55 -14.44 15.45
C ARG A 263 -13.66 -15.45 14.74
N TYR A 264 -14.24 -16.30 13.89
CA TYR A 264 -13.47 -17.27 13.11
C TYR A 264 -12.43 -16.57 12.22
N TRP A 265 -12.85 -15.56 11.46
CA TRP A 265 -11.97 -14.83 10.55
C TRP A 265 -10.98 -13.91 11.29
N GLN A 266 -11.40 -13.26 12.38
CA GLN A 266 -10.52 -12.49 13.28
C GLN A 266 -9.37 -13.35 13.81
N GLY A 267 -9.65 -14.59 14.25
CA GLY A 267 -8.62 -15.49 14.74
C GLY A 267 -7.61 -15.90 13.67
N ARG A 268 -8.05 -16.08 12.42
CA ARG A 268 -7.16 -16.38 11.29
C ARG A 268 -6.29 -15.19 10.91
N ALA A 269 -6.87 -14.00 10.84
CA ALA A 269 -6.14 -12.77 10.56
C ALA A 269 -5.03 -12.54 11.59
N LEU A 270 -5.38 -12.59 12.90
CA LEU A 270 -4.41 -12.44 13.98
C LEU A 270 -3.28 -13.48 13.89
N ALA A 271 -3.62 -14.75 13.67
CA ALA A 271 -2.62 -15.81 13.54
C ALA A 271 -1.66 -15.52 12.38
N GLY A 272 -2.17 -15.06 11.24
CA GLY A 272 -1.36 -14.67 10.08
C GLY A 272 -0.42 -13.50 10.36
N TYR A 273 -0.93 -12.45 11.00
CA TYR A 273 -0.12 -11.29 11.39
C TYR A 273 0.99 -11.65 12.38
N LEU A 274 0.67 -12.40 13.45
CA LEU A 274 1.65 -12.82 14.44
C LEU A 274 2.70 -13.76 13.84
N GLN A 275 2.30 -14.67 12.94
CA GLN A 275 3.24 -15.55 12.26
C GLN A 275 4.20 -14.76 11.36
N SER A 276 3.72 -13.69 10.71
CA SER A 276 4.55 -12.76 9.94
C SER A 276 5.56 -12.05 10.84
N ALA A 277 5.10 -11.45 11.95
CA ALA A 277 5.98 -10.79 12.90
C ALA A 277 7.03 -11.74 13.52
N GLN A 278 6.66 -13.00 13.81
CA GLN A 278 7.58 -14.04 14.30
C GLN A 278 8.70 -14.38 13.31
N ARG A 279 8.46 -14.21 12.00
CA ARG A 279 9.48 -14.35 10.95
C ARG A 279 10.35 -13.09 10.78
N GLY A 280 10.13 -12.06 11.59
CA GLY A 280 10.81 -10.76 11.47
C GLY A 280 10.28 -9.91 10.31
N GLU A 281 9.11 -10.23 9.77
CA GLU A 281 8.44 -9.41 8.75
C GLU A 281 7.68 -8.27 9.44
N VAL A 282 7.74 -7.07 8.85
CA VAL A 282 7.20 -5.84 9.45
C VAL A 282 5.90 -5.35 8.80
N HIS A 283 5.52 -5.96 7.68
CA HIS A 283 4.44 -5.48 6.81
C HIS A 283 3.11 -5.26 7.56
N TYR A 284 2.80 -6.11 8.54
CA TYR A 284 1.52 -6.14 9.25
C TYR A 284 1.52 -5.46 10.63
N TYR A 285 2.52 -4.65 10.99
CA TYR A 285 2.55 -4.02 12.33
C TYR A 285 1.40 -3.04 12.57
N HIS A 286 0.98 -2.30 11.54
CA HIS A 286 -0.22 -1.44 11.62
C HIS A 286 -1.50 -2.25 11.80
N HIS A 287 -1.68 -3.37 11.09
CA HIS A 287 -2.83 -4.25 11.29
C HIS A 287 -2.86 -4.86 12.71
N LEU A 288 -1.71 -5.23 13.28
CA LEU A 288 -1.64 -5.68 14.67
C LEU A 288 -2.07 -4.56 15.63
N THR A 289 -1.65 -3.32 15.36
CA THR A 289 -2.08 -2.15 16.14
C THR A 289 -3.61 -2.00 16.12
N ASP A 290 -4.21 -1.97 14.94
CA ASP A 290 -5.67 -1.80 14.78
C ASP A 290 -6.44 -2.99 15.37
N TYR A 291 -5.98 -4.22 15.14
CA TYR A 291 -6.59 -5.43 15.71
C TYR A 291 -6.62 -5.38 17.24
N TYR A 292 -5.48 -5.08 17.89
CA TYR A 292 -5.44 -5.04 19.35
C TYR A 292 -6.23 -3.85 19.92
N ALA A 293 -6.23 -2.71 19.22
CA ALA A 293 -6.98 -1.52 19.62
C ALA A 293 -8.50 -1.76 19.62
N ASP A 294 -9.03 -2.34 18.53
CA ASP A 294 -10.47 -2.34 18.27
C ASP A 294 -11.14 -3.70 18.41
N VAL A 295 -10.48 -4.77 17.97
CA VAL A 295 -11.01 -6.14 18.01
C VAL A 295 -10.77 -6.80 19.36
N ALA A 296 -9.50 -6.97 19.74
CA ALA A 296 -9.15 -7.61 21.02
C ALA A 296 -9.37 -6.70 22.23
N LYS A 297 -9.38 -5.37 22.00
CA LYS A 297 -9.51 -4.34 23.03
C LYS A 297 -8.44 -4.44 24.12
N ASP A 298 -7.22 -4.80 23.70
CA ASP A 298 -6.02 -4.83 24.52
C ASP A 298 -5.15 -3.62 24.17
N GLY A 299 -5.37 -2.52 24.91
CA GLY A 299 -4.67 -1.26 24.69
C GLY A 299 -3.15 -1.37 24.86
N ALA A 300 -2.67 -2.19 25.80
CA ALA A 300 -1.25 -2.36 26.05
C ALA A 300 -0.54 -3.08 24.89
N ALA A 301 -1.18 -4.13 24.35
CA ALA A 301 -0.69 -4.79 23.15
C ALA A 301 -0.75 -3.85 21.92
N ALA A 302 -1.83 -3.07 21.78
CA ALA A 302 -1.96 -2.08 20.70
C ALA A 302 -0.81 -1.05 20.73
N VAL A 303 -0.50 -0.49 21.91
CA VAL A 303 0.61 0.47 22.08
C VAL A 303 1.95 -0.17 21.74
N THR A 304 2.15 -1.44 22.09
CA THR A 304 3.37 -2.18 21.78
C THR A 304 3.61 -2.25 20.26
N TRP A 305 2.58 -2.66 19.50
CA TRP A 305 2.68 -2.74 18.03
C TRP A 305 2.73 -1.36 17.37
N ALA A 306 2.00 -0.38 17.88
CA ALA A 306 2.02 0.98 17.35
C ALA A 306 3.41 1.62 17.48
N ARG A 307 4.07 1.42 18.63
CA ARG A 307 5.45 1.88 18.84
C ARG A 307 6.44 1.15 17.93
N ALA A 308 6.23 -0.14 17.67
CA ALA A 308 7.07 -0.89 16.74
C ALA A 308 6.93 -0.39 15.30
N ASP A 309 5.72 -0.08 14.82
CA ASP A 309 5.51 0.49 13.48
C ASP A 309 6.09 1.92 13.36
N LEU A 310 5.85 2.76 14.38
CA LEU A 310 6.39 4.13 14.44
C LEU A 310 7.93 4.16 14.35
N GLN A 311 8.61 3.17 14.94
CA GLN A 311 10.08 3.07 14.87
C GLN A 311 10.59 2.80 13.46
N LEU A 312 9.80 2.15 12.60
CA LEU A 312 10.16 1.90 11.21
C LEU A 312 10.00 3.15 10.35
N ARG A 313 8.96 3.94 10.66
CA ARG A 313 8.58 5.14 9.94
C ARG A 313 7.72 6.03 10.82
N GLU A 314 8.09 7.31 10.92
CA GLU A 314 7.29 8.29 11.62
C GLU A 314 6.58 9.21 10.61
N ASN A 315 5.34 8.89 10.28
CA ASN A 315 4.45 9.70 9.45
C ASN A 315 3.09 9.92 10.14
N PHE A 316 2.20 10.66 9.48
CA PHE A 316 0.90 11.00 10.06
C PHE A 316 0.08 9.75 10.44
N ALA A 317 0.18 8.67 9.66
CA ALA A 317 -0.60 7.45 9.86
C ALA A 317 -0.11 6.69 11.10
N THR A 318 1.20 6.48 11.22
CA THR A 318 1.82 5.84 12.41
C THR A 318 1.66 6.67 13.68
N GLN A 319 1.77 8.01 13.59
CA GLN A 319 1.47 8.92 14.71
C GLN A 319 0.00 8.81 15.13
N SER A 320 -0.93 8.78 14.17
CA SER A 320 -2.36 8.59 14.41
C SER A 320 -2.69 7.22 15.01
N ALA A 321 -2.04 6.16 14.55
CA ALA A 321 -2.21 4.80 15.07
C ALA A 321 -1.72 4.69 16.52
N LEU A 322 -0.56 5.30 16.84
CA LEU A 322 -0.09 5.36 18.23
C LEU A 322 -1.02 6.19 19.11
N ALA A 323 -1.49 7.34 18.63
CA ALA A 323 -2.48 8.15 19.36
C ALA A 323 -3.75 7.34 19.67
N TRP A 324 -4.25 6.58 18.69
CA TRP A 324 -5.40 5.71 18.87
C TRP A 324 -5.13 4.59 19.87
N ALA A 325 -4.01 3.88 19.75
CA ALA A 325 -3.62 2.83 20.68
C ALA A 325 -3.50 3.34 22.13
N LEU A 326 -2.87 4.50 22.33
CA LEU A 326 -2.76 5.16 23.65
C LEU A 326 -4.12 5.56 24.21
N TYR A 327 -5.01 6.07 23.36
CA TYR A 327 -6.39 6.37 23.75
C TYR A 327 -7.13 5.11 24.23
N ARG A 328 -6.97 3.99 23.51
CA ARG A 328 -7.53 2.68 23.89
C ARG A 328 -6.89 2.11 25.15
N ASN A 329 -5.65 2.48 25.45
CA ASN A 329 -4.95 2.16 26.70
C ASN A 329 -5.25 3.15 27.86
N ALA A 330 -6.18 4.09 27.66
CA ALA A 330 -6.52 5.16 28.61
C ALA A 330 -5.37 6.13 28.96
N GLU A 331 -4.34 6.22 28.12
CA GLU A 331 -3.22 7.17 28.24
C GLU A 331 -3.55 8.49 27.52
N PHE A 332 -4.63 9.14 27.94
CA PHE A 332 -5.28 10.24 27.18
C PHE A 332 -4.37 11.45 26.92
N ALA A 333 -3.49 11.81 27.86
CA ALA A 333 -2.60 12.95 27.69
C ALA A 333 -1.56 12.70 26.59
N GLU A 334 -0.97 11.50 26.56
CA GLU A 334 -0.01 11.11 25.52
C GLU A 334 -0.72 10.94 24.18
N ALA A 335 -1.92 10.35 24.17
CA ALA A 335 -2.77 10.24 22.98
C ALA A 335 -3.04 11.60 22.32
N ARG A 336 -3.36 12.62 23.11
CA ARG A 336 -3.54 14.00 22.63
C ARG A 336 -2.27 14.58 22.03
N SER A 337 -1.12 14.38 22.68
CA SER A 337 0.15 14.86 22.13
C SER A 337 0.49 14.21 20.78
N TRP A 338 0.18 12.93 20.60
CA TRP A 338 0.46 12.23 19.34
C TRP A 338 -0.54 12.60 18.23
N ILE A 339 -1.82 12.76 18.55
CA ILE A 339 -2.79 13.17 17.52
C ILE A 339 -2.51 14.60 17.03
N ASP A 340 -2.02 15.49 17.89
CA ASP A 340 -1.60 16.84 17.48
C ASP A 340 -0.43 16.82 16.49
N ARG A 341 0.54 15.94 16.73
CA ARG A 341 1.66 15.74 15.78
C ARG A 341 1.14 15.21 14.45
N ALA A 342 0.24 14.25 14.46
CA ALA A 342 -0.38 13.72 13.25
C ALA A 342 -1.14 14.81 12.48
N LEU A 343 -1.92 15.65 13.18
CA LEU A 343 -2.66 16.76 12.58
C LEU A 343 -1.75 17.87 12.03
N ALA A 344 -0.58 18.08 12.64
CA ALA A 344 0.40 19.07 12.19
C ALA A 344 1.02 18.72 10.82
N SER A 345 0.86 17.49 10.32
CA SER A 345 1.28 17.09 8.97
C SER A 345 0.60 17.87 7.85
N GLY A 346 -0.58 18.43 8.09
CA GLY A 346 -1.42 19.06 7.05
C GLY A 346 -2.12 18.07 6.11
N VAL A 347 -2.01 16.76 6.35
CA VAL A 347 -2.69 15.71 5.57
C VAL A 347 -4.22 15.84 5.73
N ALA A 348 -4.92 15.70 4.61
CA ALA A 348 -6.38 15.79 4.55
C ALA A 348 -7.02 14.40 4.58
N ASP A 349 -6.91 13.72 5.71
CA ASP A 349 -7.40 12.35 5.91
C ASP A 349 -8.61 12.31 6.85
N ALA A 350 -9.72 11.71 6.39
CA ALA A 350 -10.97 11.69 7.14
C ALA A 350 -10.89 10.78 8.37
N HIS A 351 -10.14 9.69 8.32
CA HIS A 351 -9.97 8.75 9.44
C HIS A 351 -9.08 9.34 10.54
N LEU A 352 -8.02 10.05 10.17
CA LEU A 352 -7.22 10.86 11.10
C LEU A 352 -8.10 11.85 11.87
N LEU A 353 -8.98 12.58 11.17
CA LEU A 353 -9.89 13.52 11.80
C LEU A 353 -10.94 12.82 12.67
N LEU A 354 -11.40 11.63 12.29
CA LEU A 354 -12.31 10.83 13.11
C LEU A 354 -11.65 10.36 14.41
N ARG A 355 -10.39 9.89 14.35
CA ARG A 355 -9.59 9.56 15.54
C ARG A 355 -9.38 10.78 16.42
N ALA A 356 -9.06 11.94 15.83
CA ALA A 356 -8.95 13.21 16.57
C ALA A 356 -10.25 13.60 17.27
N ALA A 357 -11.40 13.43 16.60
CA ALA A 357 -12.71 13.72 17.17
C ALA A 357 -12.98 12.91 18.44
N LYS A 358 -12.61 11.62 18.44
CA LYS A 358 -12.75 10.72 19.59
C LYS A 358 -11.78 11.06 20.73
N ILE A 359 -10.53 11.44 20.43
CA ILE A 359 -9.51 11.73 21.45
C ILE A 359 -9.76 13.06 22.18
N TYR A 360 -10.25 14.08 21.46
CA TYR A 360 -10.47 15.41 22.01
C TYR A 360 -11.76 15.53 22.84
N GLU A 361 -12.85 14.87 22.42
CA GLU A 361 -14.21 15.02 22.95
C GLU A 361 -14.70 16.50 22.99
N GLY A 362 -15.95 16.74 23.44
CA GLY A 362 -16.47 18.10 23.65
C GLY A 362 -16.59 18.95 22.37
N ALA A 363 -16.26 20.25 22.48
CA ALA A 363 -16.36 21.18 21.36
C ALA A 363 -15.30 20.91 20.28
N ASP A 364 -14.06 20.64 20.69
CA ASP A 364 -12.96 20.32 19.77
C ASP A 364 -13.23 19.01 19.02
N GLY A 365 -13.74 17.99 19.72
CA GLY A 365 -14.15 16.74 19.11
C GLY A 365 -15.22 16.92 18.03
N ARG A 366 -16.24 17.75 18.29
CA ARG A 366 -17.28 18.07 17.28
C ARG A 366 -16.70 18.77 16.05
N MET A 367 -15.79 19.72 16.24
CA MET A 367 -15.12 20.41 15.12
C MET A 367 -14.36 19.41 14.23
N PHE A 368 -13.63 18.46 14.81
CA PHE A 368 -12.92 17.45 14.02
C PHE A 368 -13.87 16.50 13.30
N LEU A 369 -14.98 16.10 13.93
CA LEU A 369 -16.00 15.27 13.30
C LEU A 369 -16.64 15.97 12.09
N GLU A 370 -17.02 17.25 12.24
CA GLU A 370 -17.56 18.05 11.14
C GLU A 370 -16.57 18.16 9.98
N ARG A 371 -15.28 18.33 10.27
CA ARG A 371 -14.23 18.32 9.25
C ARG A 371 -14.11 16.96 8.57
N ALA A 372 -14.13 15.86 9.33
CA ALA A 372 -14.08 14.50 8.77
C ALA A 372 -15.24 14.25 7.81
N GLN A 373 -16.46 14.57 8.23
CA GLN A 373 -17.69 14.44 7.42
C GLN A 373 -17.70 15.35 6.20
N LYS A 374 -17.07 16.54 6.28
CA LYS A 374 -16.89 17.41 5.12
C LYS A 374 -15.91 16.84 4.09
N LEU A 375 -14.88 16.12 4.54
CA LEU A 375 -13.96 15.43 3.61
C LEU A 375 -14.63 14.20 3.01
N ASN A 376 -15.26 13.37 3.85
CA ASN A 376 -15.99 12.18 3.43
C ASN A 376 -17.28 12.04 4.27
N PRO A 377 -18.46 12.31 3.69
CA PRO A 377 -19.74 12.15 4.38
C PRO A 377 -20.03 10.73 4.86
N LEU A 378 -19.31 9.74 4.29
CA LEU A 378 -19.44 8.32 4.57
C LEU A 378 -18.20 7.77 5.30
N VAL A 379 -17.45 8.61 6.02
CA VAL A 379 -16.21 8.22 6.73
C VAL A 379 -16.39 7.08 7.74
N GLU A 380 -17.60 6.90 8.28
CA GLU A 380 -17.91 5.83 9.24
C GLU A 380 -18.35 4.50 8.57
N SER A 381 -18.49 4.48 7.24
CA SER A 381 -18.74 3.25 6.48
C SER A 381 -17.51 2.33 6.48
N PHE A 382 -17.74 1.06 6.12
CA PHE A 382 -16.68 0.08 5.94
C PHE A 382 -15.60 0.60 4.97
N HIS A 383 -14.34 0.45 5.37
CA HIS A 383 -13.16 0.77 4.57
C HIS A 383 -12.05 -0.20 4.94
N LEU A 384 -11.13 -0.45 4.01
CA LEU A 384 -9.96 -1.27 4.26
C LEU A 384 -8.86 -0.45 4.93
N HIS A 385 -8.12 -1.13 5.80
CA HIS A 385 -6.85 -0.66 6.33
C HIS A 385 -5.75 -1.03 5.31
N HIS A 386 -5.32 -0.06 4.49
CA HIS A 386 -4.30 -0.21 3.44
C HIS A 386 -2.89 0.17 3.90
#